data_AF-A0A182JKE0-F1
#
_entry.id   AF-A0A182JKE0-F1
#
_cell.length_a   1.000
_cell.length_b   1.000
_cell.length_c   1.000
_cell.angle_alpha   90.00
_cell.angle_beta   90.00
_cell.angle_gamma   90.00
#
_symmetry.space_group_name_H-M   'P 1'
#
loop_
_entity.id
_entity.type
_entity.pdbx_description
1 polymer ?
#
loop_
_entity_poly.entity_id
_entity_poly.type
_entity_poly.pdbx_seq_one_letter_code
_entity_poly.pdbx_strand_id
1 'polypeptide(L)'
;MAKQRSTCCGFLCSPRFHGVLVGLLALVNAISSITASVYLRLKFEDFQKVPENLSLYYRYATIDIIFVVIVLLVVGTYFIGIFKINEYYIIPFAMLLLLDFMGNVATELATTMSSDTPELFRGKTMATLSDIALYGYMFLTVFFLFRSLQRDRRMQEERLLGYRSLSSSSEHIMM
;
A
#
# COMPACT_ATOMS: atom_id res chain seq x y z
N MET A 1 24.56 -26.77 9.84
CA MET A 1 23.13 -26.62 10.22
C MET A 1 23.04 -25.72 11.44
N ALA A 2 22.63 -24.46 11.28
CA ALA A 2 22.29 -23.60 12.41
C ALA A 2 20.82 -23.20 12.28
N LYS A 3 19.98 -23.82 13.10
CA LYS A 3 18.54 -23.55 13.21
C LYS A 3 18.41 -22.19 13.89
N GLN A 4 18.29 -21.13 13.10
CA GLN A 4 18.13 -19.76 13.60
C GLN A 4 16.84 -19.70 14.42
N ARG A 5 16.97 -19.60 15.75
CA ARG A 5 15.86 -19.41 16.68
C ARG A 5 15.06 -18.18 16.23
N SER A 6 13.87 -18.39 15.70
CA SER A 6 12.87 -17.34 15.50
C SER A 6 12.38 -16.87 16.87
N THR A 7 13.13 -15.99 17.52
CA THR A 7 12.64 -15.24 18.66
C THR A 7 11.44 -14.41 18.19
N CYS A 8 10.37 -14.38 18.97
CA CYS A 8 9.14 -13.64 18.69
C CYS A 8 9.40 -12.15 18.33
N CYS A 9 10.51 -11.59 18.83
CA CYS A 9 10.98 -10.24 18.53
C CYS A 9 11.53 -10.05 17.10
N GLY A 10 12.05 -11.10 16.46
CA GLY A 10 12.55 -11.05 15.07
C GLY A 10 11.42 -11.04 14.03
N PHE A 11 10.23 -11.53 14.39
CA PHE A 11 9.05 -11.47 13.53
C PHE A 11 8.49 -10.04 13.43
N LEU A 12 8.48 -9.31 14.56
CA LEU A 12 8.05 -7.91 14.59
C LEU A 12 8.89 -7.03 13.66
N CYS A 13 10.19 -7.27 13.55
CA CYS A 13 11.07 -6.54 12.62
C CYS A 13 11.08 -7.13 11.19
N SER A 14 10.20 -8.09 10.86
CA SER A 14 10.18 -8.69 9.53
C SER A 14 9.59 -7.70 8.51
N PRO A 15 10.26 -7.45 7.37
CA PRO A 15 9.71 -6.63 6.29
C PRO A 15 8.35 -7.13 5.80
N ARG A 16 8.10 -8.45 5.88
CA ARG A 16 6.82 -9.05 5.50
C ARG A 16 5.70 -8.72 6.47
N PHE A 17 5.98 -8.73 7.78
CA PHE A 17 4.99 -8.36 8.80
C PHE A 17 4.57 -6.90 8.64
N HIS A 18 5.55 -5.99 8.56
CA HIS A 18 5.27 -4.57 8.32
C HIS A 18 4.58 -4.35 6.97
N GLY A 19 4.95 -5.11 5.93
CA GLY A 19 4.27 -5.08 4.64
C GLY A 19 2.79 -5.46 4.72
N VAL A 20 2.46 -6.54 5.44
CA VAL A 20 1.06 -6.93 5.70
C VAL A 20 0.32 -5.83 6.44
N LEU A 21 0.95 -5.22 7.46
CA LEU A 21 0.34 -4.13 8.23
C LEU A 21 0.05 -2.91 7.35
N VAL A 22 0.98 -2.52 6.47
CA VAL A 22 0.78 -1.47 5.47
C VAL A 22 -0.36 -1.80 4.51
N GLY A 23 -0.44 -3.04 4.03
CA GLY A 23 -1.54 -3.49 3.17
C GLY A 23 -2.90 -3.46 3.88
N LEU A 24 -2.96 -3.81 5.17
CA LEU A 24 -4.18 -3.74 5.98
C LEU A 24 -4.62 -2.30 6.23
N LEU A 25 -3.68 -1.39 6.51
CA LEU A 25 -3.99 0.04 6.63
C LEU A 25 -4.59 0.59 5.34
N ALA A 26 -4.00 0.27 4.19
CA ALA A 26 -4.54 0.66 2.89
C ALA A 26 -5.94 0.09 2.64
N LEU A 27 -6.19 -1.16 3.04
CA LEU A 27 -7.50 -1.79 2.95
C LEU A 27 -8.56 -1.08 3.80
N VAL A 28 -8.24 -0.79 5.06
CA VAL A 28 -9.13 -0.06 5.97
C VAL A 28 -9.43 1.34 5.44
N ASN A 29 -8.43 2.02 4.88
CA ASN A 29 -8.62 3.33 4.25
C ASN A 29 -9.58 3.26 3.06
N ALA A 30 -9.38 2.28 2.16
CA ALA A 30 -10.24 2.06 1.00
C ALA A 30 -11.70 1.74 1.41
N ILE A 31 -11.90 0.91 2.43
CA ILE A 31 -13.24 0.59 2.96
C ILE A 31 -13.89 1.81 3.61
N SER A 32 -13.11 2.63 4.30
CA SER A 32 -13.63 3.86 4.93
C SER A 32 -14.08 4.86 3.86
N SER A 33 -13.29 5.04 2.80
CA SER A 33 -13.63 5.89 1.65
C SER A 33 -14.89 5.40 0.93
N ILE A 34 -15.01 4.10 0.61
CA ILE A 34 -16.22 3.60 -0.06
C ILE A 34 -17.47 3.78 0.82
N THR A 35 -17.33 3.55 2.12
CA THR A 35 -18.44 3.70 3.07
C THR A 35 -18.91 5.15 3.14
N ALA A 36 -17.98 6.11 3.16
CA ALA A 36 -18.30 7.53 3.13
C ALA A 36 -19.00 7.93 1.82
N SER A 37 -18.49 7.49 0.68
CA SER A 37 -19.05 7.80 -0.64
C SER A 37 -20.42 7.17 -0.87
N VAL A 38 -20.65 5.94 -0.38
CA VAL A 38 -21.97 5.30 -0.37
C VAL A 38 -22.93 6.02 0.58
N TYR A 39 -22.48 6.37 1.79
CA TYR A 39 -23.30 7.10 2.76
C TYR A 39 -23.79 8.44 2.23
N LEU A 40 -22.92 9.20 1.55
CA LEU A 40 -23.30 10.49 0.95
C LEU A 40 -24.38 10.33 -0.13
N ARG A 41 -24.32 9.27 -0.93
CA ARG A 41 -25.35 8.94 -1.93
C ARG A 41 -26.66 8.51 -1.33
N LEU A 42 -26.63 7.69 -0.29
CA LEU A 42 -27.84 7.20 0.37
C LEU A 42 -28.54 8.31 1.16
N LYS A 43 -27.76 9.22 1.76
CA LYS A 43 -28.31 10.30 2.60
C LYS A 43 -28.90 11.45 1.80
N PHE A 44 -28.30 11.79 0.66
CA PHE A 44 -28.75 12.87 -0.20
C PHE A 44 -29.19 12.29 -1.54
N GLU A 45 -30.48 11.98 -1.66
CA GLU A 45 -31.07 11.45 -2.91
C GLU A 45 -30.93 12.43 -4.09
N ASP A 46 -30.87 13.74 -3.80
CA ASP A 46 -30.77 14.82 -4.78
C ASP A 46 -29.62 15.79 -4.48
N PHE A 47 -28.90 16.20 -5.54
CA PHE A 47 -27.79 17.17 -5.47
C PHE A 47 -28.19 18.51 -4.83
N GLN A 48 -29.44 18.95 -5.01
CA GLN A 48 -29.95 20.21 -4.47
C GLN A 48 -30.05 20.21 -2.94
N LYS A 49 -30.04 19.04 -2.29
CA LYS A 49 -30.10 18.90 -0.83
C LYS A 49 -28.71 18.81 -0.18
N VAL A 50 -27.64 18.80 -0.98
CA VAL A 50 -26.26 18.69 -0.51
C VAL A 50 -25.75 20.09 -0.13
N PRO A 51 -25.18 20.29 1.08
CA PRO A 51 -24.52 21.53 1.44
C PRO A 51 -23.42 21.89 0.42
N GLU A 52 -23.24 23.18 0.08
CA GLU A 52 -22.24 23.60 -0.92
C GLU A 52 -20.84 23.03 -0.63
N ASN A 53 -20.47 22.93 0.65
CA ASN A 53 -19.19 22.36 1.11
C ASN A 53 -19.00 20.87 0.76
N LEU A 54 -20.09 20.12 0.57
CA LEU A 54 -20.08 18.69 0.20
C LEU A 54 -20.48 18.43 -1.26
N SER A 55 -20.95 19.46 -1.97
CA SER A 55 -21.45 19.34 -3.34
C SER A 55 -20.40 18.78 -4.31
N LEU A 56 -19.15 19.22 -4.18
CA LEU A 56 -18.00 18.70 -4.93
C LEU A 56 -17.78 17.21 -4.66
N TYR A 57 -17.77 16.81 -3.38
CA TYR A 57 -17.53 15.42 -2.98
C TYR A 57 -18.65 14.50 -3.48
N TYR A 58 -19.90 14.94 -3.40
CA TYR A 58 -21.05 14.22 -3.94
C TYR A 58 -20.98 14.08 -5.46
N ARG A 59 -20.58 15.13 -6.19
CA ARG A 59 -20.42 15.11 -7.65
C ARG A 59 -19.35 14.13 -8.11
N TYR A 60 -18.27 13.99 -7.35
CA TYR A 60 -17.18 13.06 -7.65
C TYR A 60 -17.34 11.67 -7.02
N ALA A 61 -18.39 11.42 -6.23
CA ALA A 61 -18.60 10.15 -5.55
C ALA A 61 -18.63 8.93 -6.51
N THR A 62 -19.08 9.07 -7.76
CA THR A 62 -19.02 7.94 -8.74
C THR A 62 -17.58 7.60 -9.09
N ILE A 63 -16.77 8.63 -9.34
CA ILE A 63 -15.37 8.50 -9.76
C ILE A 63 -14.56 7.96 -8.58
N ASP A 64 -14.87 8.41 -7.37
CA ASP A 64 -14.27 7.91 -6.13
C ASP A 64 -14.53 6.41 -5.93
N ILE A 65 -15.77 5.94 -6.12
CA ILE A 65 -16.09 4.50 -6.05
C ILE A 65 -15.26 3.68 -7.05
N ILE A 66 -15.13 4.14 -8.30
CA ILE A 66 -14.32 3.45 -9.32
C ILE A 66 -12.85 3.40 -8.89
N PHE A 67 -12.32 4.53 -8.40
CA PHE A 67 -10.95 4.61 -7.92
C PHE A 67 -10.71 3.65 -6.74
N VAL A 68 -11.63 3.58 -5.79
CA VAL A 68 -11.55 2.64 -4.66
C VAL A 68 -11.53 1.20 -5.13
N VAL A 69 -12.31 0.82 -6.15
CA VAL A 69 -12.27 -0.54 -6.71
C VAL A 69 -10.88 -0.85 -7.29
N ILE A 70 -10.26 0.10 -7.99
CA ILE A 70 -8.88 -0.05 -8.50
C ILE A 70 -7.90 -0.25 -7.34
N VAL A 71 -8.02 0.57 -6.28
CA VAL A 71 -7.17 0.45 -5.08
C VAL A 71 -7.33 -0.94 -4.44
N LEU A 72 -8.56 -1.45 -4.30
CA LEU A 72 -8.82 -2.78 -3.76
C LEU A 72 -8.18 -3.90 -4.59
N LEU A 73 -8.24 -3.80 -5.92
CA LEU A 73 -7.57 -4.76 -6.81
C LEU A 73 -6.04 -4.74 -6.63
N VAL A 74 -5.45 -3.54 -6.50
CA VAL A 74 -4.01 -3.41 -6.30
C VAL A 74 -3.59 -3.92 -4.92
N VAL A 75 -4.35 -3.62 -3.86
CA VAL A 75 -4.12 -4.17 -2.52
C VAL A 75 -4.25 -5.70 -2.53
N GLY A 76 -5.22 -6.25 -3.26
CA GLY A 76 -5.38 -7.70 -3.45
C GLY A 76 -4.16 -8.33 -4.11
N THR A 77 -3.70 -7.76 -5.22
CA THR A 77 -2.48 -8.24 -5.92
C THR A 77 -1.22 -8.09 -5.06
N TYR A 78 -1.12 -7.03 -4.27
CA TYR A 78 -0.04 -6.83 -3.30
C TYR A 78 0.04 -7.97 -2.27
N PHE A 79 -1.09 -8.36 -1.67
CA PHE A 79 -1.14 -9.50 -0.75
C PHE A 79 -0.73 -10.81 -1.46
N ILE A 80 -1.22 -11.04 -2.68
CA ILE A 80 -0.80 -12.19 -3.48
C ILE A 80 0.71 -12.21 -3.69
N GLY A 81 1.33 -11.05 -3.93
CA GLY A 81 2.79 -10.90 -4.04
C GLY A 81 3.54 -11.33 -2.79
N ILE A 82 3.07 -10.91 -1.62
CA ILE A 82 3.64 -11.32 -0.33
C ILE A 82 3.52 -12.83 -0.13
N PHE A 83 2.34 -13.40 -0.39
CA PHE A 83 2.10 -14.84 -0.21
C PHE A 83 2.88 -15.72 -1.19
N LYS A 84 2.96 -15.31 -2.46
CA LYS A 84 3.68 -16.06 -3.51
C LYS A 84 5.17 -15.75 -3.57
N ILE A 85 5.68 -14.87 -2.71
CA ILE A 85 7.09 -14.44 -2.70
C ILE A 85 7.50 -13.93 -4.09
N ASN A 86 6.71 -13.00 -4.64
CA ASN A 86 6.96 -12.43 -5.96
C ASN A 86 6.90 -10.91 -5.89
N GLU A 87 8.04 -10.29 -6.13
CA GLU A 87 8.31 -8.87 -6.02
C GLU A 87 7.58 -8.03 -7.07
N TYR A 88 7.23 -8.60 -8.24
CA TYR A 88 6.58 -7.85 -9.32
C TYR A 88 5.17 -7.37 -8.94
N TYR A 89 4.49 -8.12 -8.07
CA TYR A 89 3.17 -7.75 -7.55
C TYR A 89 3.22 -6.59 -6.55
N ILE A 90 4.40 -6.20 -6.06
CA ILE A 90 4.58 -5.06 -5.16
C ILE A 90 4.63 -3.74 -5.93
N ILE A 91 5.05 -3.76 -7.20
CA ILE A 91 5.28 -2.57 -8.02
C ILE A 91 4.02 -1.72 -8.19
N PRO A 92 2.84 -2.26 -8.54
CA PRO A 92 1.63 -1.46 -8.69
C PRO A 92 1.23 -0.74 -7.41
N PHE A 93 1.42 -1.40 -6.25
CA PHE A 93 1.14 -0.80 -4.94
C PHE A 93 2.12 0.33 -4.60
N ALA A 94 3.41 0.15 -4.92
CA ALA A 94 4.41 1.21 -4.77
C ALA A 94 4.09 2.44 -5.64
N MET A 95 3.62 2.23 -6.86
CA MET A 95 3.19 3.31 -7.75
C MET A 95 1.94 4.04 -7.21
N LEU A 96 0.95 3.29 -6.70
CA LEU A 96 -0.21 3.90 -6.05
C LEU A 96 0.17 4.76 -4.85
N LEU A 97 1.07 4.28 -3.98
CA LEU A 97 1.56 5.07 -2.84
C LEU A 97 2.25 6.37 -3.28
N LEU A 98 2.95 6.35 -4.42
CA LEU A 98 3.59 7.54 -4.97
C LEU A 98 2.58 8.54 -5.51
N LEU A 99 1.56 8.05 -6.22
CA LEU A 99 0.47 8.88 -6.70
C LEU A 99 -0.31 9.49 -5.53
N ASP A 100 -0.57 8.72 -4.47
CA ASP A 100 -1.28 9.18 -3.28
C ASP A 100 -0.47 10.24 -2.53
N PHE A 101 0.84 10.02 -2.35
CA PHE A 101 1.75 11.02 -1.78
C PHE A 101 1.81 12.31 -2.62
N MET A 102 1.94 12.19 -3.95
CA MET A 102 1.91 13.35 -4.85
C MET A 102 0.59 14.10 -4.76
N GLY A 103 -0.54 13.39 -4.69
CA GLY A 103 -1.87 13.97 -4.53
C GLY A 103 -2.00 14.72 -3.20
N ASN A 104 -1.48 14.16 -2.11
CA ASN A 104 -1.46 14.80 -0.81
C ASN A 104 -0.65 16.10 -0.84
N VAL A 105 0.59 16.05 -1.35
CA VAL A 105 1.46 17.23 -1.48
C VAL A 105 0.85 18.30 -2.38
N ALA A 106 0.23 17.91 -3.50
CA ALA A 106 -0.43 18.85 -4.41
C ALA A 106 -1.64 19.55 -3.75
N THR A 107 -2.46 18.79 -3.03
CA THR A 107 -3.62 19.33 -2.28
C THR A 107 -3.16 20.28 -1.20
N GLU A 108 -2.10 19.93 -0.49
CA GLU A 108 -1.53 20.78 0.55
C GLU A 108 -0.93 22.07 -0.03
N LEU A 109 -0.18 21.98 -1.13
CA LEU A 109 0.38 23.14 -1.83
C LEU A 109 -0.73 24.09 -2.30
N ALA A 110 -1.78 23.54 -2.93
CA ALA A 110 -2.91 24.31 -3.42
C ALA A 110 -3.67 25.02 -2.29
N THR A 111 -3.92 24.32 -1.18
CA THR A 111 -4.62 24.90 -0.03
C THR A 111 -3.77 25.89 0.75
N THR A 112 -2.45 25.76 0.72
CA THR A 112 -1.51 26.70 1.36
C THR A 112 -1.36 27.99 0.55
N MET A 113 -1.32 27.90 -0.79
CA MET A 113 -1.31 29.07 -1.68
C MET A 113 -2.65 29.84 -1.69
N SER A 114 -3.74 29.20 -1.25
CA SER A 114 -5.10 29.77 -1.24
C SER A 114 -5.51 30.40 0.11
N SER A 115 -4.68 30.34 1.16
CA SER A 115 -5.11 30.63 2.54
C SER A 115 -4.30 31.75 3.21
N ASP A 116 -4.95 32.86 3.56
CA ASP A 116 -4.36 34.02 4.26
C ASP A 116 -4.45 33.96 5.81
N THR A 117 -4.91 32.85 6.41
CA THR A 117 -5.16 32.77 7.87
C THR A 117 -4.08 32.02 8.66
N PRO A 118 -3.37 32.66 9.62
CA PRO A 118 -2.19 32.09 10.30
C PRO A 118 -2.48 31.07 11.40
N GLU A 119 -3.68 31.04 12.00
CA GLU A 119 -4.01 30.05 13.06
C GLU A 119 -4.28 28.65 12.50
N LEU A 120 -4.79 28.57 11.27
CA LEU A 120 -4.95 27.33 10.50
C LEU A 120 -3.59 26.69 10.15
N PHE A 121 -2.51 27.46 10.10
CA PHE A 121 -1.19 26.99 9.69
C PHE A 121 -0.52 26.05 10.69
N ARG A 122 -0.63 26.30 12.01
CA ARG A 122 0.14 25.57 13.04
C ARG A 122 -0.40 24.16 13.33
N GLY A 123 -1.72 24.00 13.35
CA GLY A 123 -2.37 22.67 13.46
C GLY A 123 -2.19 21.86 12.19
N LYS A 124 -2.27 22.52 11.03
CA LYS A 124 -2.07 21.90 9.72
C LYS A 124 -0.62 21.45 9.51
N THR A 125 0.39 22.23 9.92
CA THR A 125 1.81 21.81 9.80
C THR A 125 2.14 20.54 10.57
N MET A 126 1.55 20.34 11.76
CA MET A 126 1.79 19.11 12.53
C MET A 126 1.10 17.90 11.88
N ALA A 127 -0.11 18.07 11.34
CA ALA A 127 -0.81 17.03 10.57
C ALA A 127 -0.04 16.67 9.29
N THR A 128 0.46 17.66 8.56
CA THR A 128 1.33 17.48 7.40
C THR A 128 2.59 16.68 7.73
N LEU A 129 3.28 17.04 8.82
CA LEU A 129 4.50 16.34 9.24
C LEU A 129 4.21 14.88 9.59
N SER A 130 3.08 14.60 10.26
CA SER A 130 2.66 13.23 10.52
C SER A 130 2.32 12.46 9.25
N ASP A 131 1.67 13.09 8.28
CA ASP A 131 1.33 12.45 7.01
C ASP A 131 2.59 12.13 6.21
N ILE A 132 3.53 13.08 6.10
CA ILE A 132 4.83 12.86 5.44
C ILE A 132 5.60 11.73 6.14
N ALA A 133 5.60 11.69 7.47
CA ALA A 133 6.26 10.62 8.23
C ALA A 133 5.61 9.25 7.98
N LEU A 134 4.27 9.19 7.91
CA LEU A 134 3.51 7.99 7.60
C LEU A 134 3.82 7.48 6.18
N TYR A 135 3.76 8.36 5.19
CA TYR A 135 4.13 8.03 3.81
C TYR A 135 5.58 7.55 3.73
N GLY A 136 6.52 8.23 4.40
CA GLY A 136 7.92 7.80 4.47
C GLY A 136 8.08 6.40 5.05
N TYR A 137 7.37 6.08 6.13
CA TYR A 137 7.35 4.74 6.72
C TYR A 137 6.77 3.70 5.75
N MET A 138 5.65 3.99 5.08
CA MET A 138 5.03 3.09 4.10
C MET A 138 5.97 2.83 2.93
N PHE A 139 6.63 3.88 2.40
CA PHE A 139 7.60 3.77 1.33
C PHE A 139 8.80 2.91 1.69
N LEU A 140 9.42 3.18 2.83
CA LEU A 140 10.55 2.39 3.32
C LEU A 140 10.13 0.93 3.52
N THR A 141 8.96 0.70 4.12
CA THR A 141 8.42 -0.64 4.34
C THR A 141 8.22 -1.40 3.03
N VAL A 142 7.58 -0.78 2.03
CA VAL A 142 7.36 -1.39 0.71
C VAL A 142 8.67 -1.63 -0.02
N PHE A 143 9.64 -0.72 0.08
CA PHE A 143 10.98 -0.90 -0.50
C PHE A 143 11.74 -2.06 0.15
N PHE A 144 11.76 -2.14 1.49
CA PHE A 144 12.39 -3.24 2.21
C PHE A 144 11.70 -4.58 1.94
N LEU A 145 10.37 -4.58 1.83
CA LEU A 145 9.60 -5.74 1.42
C LEU A 145 10.01 -6.19 0.02
N PHE A 146 10.03 -5.29 -0.97
CA PHE A 146 10.45 -5.60 -2.34
C PHE A 146 11.84 -6.23 -2.38
N ARG A 147 12.81 -5.62 -1.69
CA ARG A 147 14.18 -6.14 -1.56
C ARG A 147 14.21 -7.53 -0.90
N SER A 148 13.38 -7.76 0.12
CA SER A 148 13.28 -9.06 0.80
C SER A 148 12.73 -10.12 -0.15
N LEU A 149 11.61 -9.85 -0.83
CA LEU A 149 10.99 -10.80 -1.76
C LEU A 149 11.93 -11.14 -2.91
N GLN A 150 12.64 -10.15 -3.45
CA GLN A 150 13.63 -10.36 -4.52
C GLN A 150 14.82 -11.24 -4.07
N ARG A 151 15.24 -11.16 -2.80
CA ARG A 151 16.27 -12.05 -2.24
C ARG A 151 15.74 -13.46 -2.04
N ASP A 152 14.55 -13.58 -1.47
CA ASP A 152 13.92 -14.87 -1.16
C ASP A 152 13.61 -15.65 -2.44
N ARG A 153 13.13 -14.97 -3.47
CA ARG A 153 12.88 -15.56 -4.79
C ARG A 153 14.15 -16.09 -5.44
N ARG A 154 15.23 -15.30 -5.45
CA ARG A 154 16.53 -15.76 -5.96
C ARG A 154 17.02 -17.01 -5.25
N MET A 155 16.88 -17.07 -3.91
CA MET A 155 17.22 -18.27 -3.15
C MET A 155 16.31 -19.47 -3.47
N GLN A 156 15.04 -19.24 -3.79
CA GLN A 156 14.15 -20.32 -4.26
C GLN A 156 14.54 -20.83 -5.64
N GLU A 157 14.89 -19.94 -6.57
CA GLU A 157 15.37 -20.28 -7.91
C GLU A 157 16.69 -21.06 -7.86
N GLU A 158 17.65 -20.63 -7.03
CA GLU A 158 18.91 -21.34 -6.80
C GLU A 158 18.69 -22.74 -6.23
N ARG A 159 17.77 -22.91 -5.27
CA ARG A 159 17.42 -24.23 -4.73
C ARG A 159 16.82 -25.14 -5.80
N LEU A 160 15.91 -24.63 -6.62
CA LEU A 160 15.30 -25.39 -7.71
C LEU A 160 16.35 -25.82 -8.76
N LEU A 161 17.30 -24.95 -9.09
CA LEU A 161 18.42 -25.29 -9.96
C LEU A 161 19.32 -26.37 -9.34
N GLY A 162 19.60 -26.29 -8.04
CA GLY A 162 20.34 -27.31 -7.30
C GLY A 162 19.64 -28.67 -7.27
N TYR A 163 18.32 -28.72 -7.11
CA TYR A 163 17.57 -29.98 -7.21
C TYR A 163 17.62 -30.57 -8.63
N ARG A 164 17.56 -29.71 -9.66
CA ARG A 164 17.64 -30.15 -11.05
C ARG A 164 19.02 -30.71 -11.41
N SER A 165 20.09 -30.11 -10.91
CA SER A 165 21.45 -30.62 -11.12
C SER A 165 21.69 -31.94 -10.38
N LEU A 166 21.15 -32.12 -9.18
CA LEU A 166 21.19 -33.38 -8.45
C LEU A 166 20.38 -34.49 -9.15
N SER A 167 19.19 -34.18 -9.66
CA SER A 167 18.37 -35.12 -10.43
C SER A 167 19.04 -35.56 -11.74
N SER A 168 19.67 -34.63 -12.45
CA SER A 168 20.43 -34.94 -13.68
C SER A 168 21.70 -35.74 -13.38
N SER A 169 22.37 -35.47 -12.26
CA SER A 169 23.53 -36.26 -11.84
C SER A 169 23.16 -37.68 -11.43
N SER A 170 21.98 -37.91 -10.84
CA SER A 170 21.52 -39.27 -10.52
C SER A 170 21.15 -40.09 -11.76
N GLU A 171 20.67 -39.45 -12.84
CA GLU A 171 20.42 -40.15 -14.12
C GLU A 171 21.71 -40.65 -14.77
N HIS A 172 22.83 -39.95 -14.58
CA HIS A 172 24.14 -40.37 -15.13
C HIS A 172 24.87 -41.44 -14.29
N ILE A 173 24.45 -41.71 -13.07
CA ILE A 173 25.04 -42.76 -12.21
C ILE A 173 24.30 -44.10 -12.37
N MET A 174 23.09 -44.10 -12.95
CA MET A 174 22.29 -45.32 -13.20
C MET A 174 22.50 -45.94 -14.60
N MET A 175 23.39 -45.39 -15.44
CA MET A 175 23.88 -46.06 -16.66
C MET A 175 25.27 -46.65 -16.44
#